data_AF-A0A2K9LJN5-F1
#
_entry.id   AF-A0A2K9LJN5-F1
#
_cell.length_a   1.000
_cell.length_b   1.000
_cell.length_c   1.000
_cell.angle_alpha   90.00
_cell.angle_beta   90.00
_cell.angle_gamma   90.00
#
_symmetry.space_group_name_H-M   'P 1'
#
loop_
_entity.id
_entity.type
_entity.pdbx_description
1 polymer ?
#
loop_
_entity_poly.entity_id
_entity_poly.type
_entity_poly.pdbx_seq_one_letter_code
_entity_poly.pdbx_strand_id
1 'polypeptide(L)' 'MDSKEFTLKRIGIYAGKEIDPDSNVQVQELLRSKFNIHLPQRKSFDESLASTISDHEIISLILKYRGMK' A
#
# COMPACT_ATOMS: atom_id res chain seq x y z
N MET A 1 -15.58 3.82 13.22
CA MET A 1 -15.51 4.66 12.01
C MET A 1 -14.05 4.79 11.64
N ASP A 2 -13.51 3.79 10.94
CA ASP A 2 -12.19 3.92 10.32
C ASP A 2 -12.35 4.85 9.12
N SER A 3 -12.22 6.16 9.36
CA SER A 3 -12.30 7.15 8.31
C SER A 3 -11.17 6.92 7.31
N LYS A 4 -11.48 7.04 6.02
CA LYS A 4 -10.52 6.92 4.91
C LYS A 4 -9.26 7.78 5.13
N GLU A 5 -9.45 8.95 5.73
CA GLU A 5 -8.39 9.86 6.17
C GLU A 5 -7.45 9.25 7.22
N PHE A 6 -7.95 8.46 8.18
CA PHE A 6 -7.11 7.81 9.18
C PHE A 6 -6.18 6.78 8.54
N THR A 7 -6.72 5.96 7.62
CA THR A 7 -5.91 4.99 6.87
C THR A 7 -4.87 5.70 6.00
N LEU A 8 -5.25 6.78 5.30
CA LEU A 8 -4.32 7.59 4.51
C LEU A 8 -3.19 8.17 5.36
N LYS A 9 -3.54 8.76 6.51
CA LYS A 9 -2.56 9.35 7.43
C LYS A 9 -1.59 8.30 7.96
N ARG A 10 -2.08 7.09 8.26
CA ARG A 10 -1.25 5.95 8.69
C ARG A 10 -0.30 5.50 7.58
N ILE A 11 -0.81 5.37 6.34
CA ILE A 11 0.01 5.04 5.17
C ILE A 11 1.09 6.10 4.97
N GLY A 12 0.75 7.39 5.09
CA GLY A 12 1.70 8.49 5.01
C GLY A 12 2.77 8.45 6.11
N ILE A 13 2.41 8.09 7.34
CA ILE A 13 3.36 7.91 8.45
C ILE A 13 4.33 6.75 8.15
N TYR A 14 3.81 5.61 7.71
CA TYR A 14 4.63 4.47 7.29
C TYR A 14 5.55 4.82 6.12
N ALA A 15 5.03 5.58 5.16
CA ALA A 15 5.78 6.05 4.01
C ALA A 15 6.81 7.11 4.37
N GLY A 16 6.60 7.87 5.45
CA GLY A 16 7.37 9.06 5.80
C GLY A 16 7.32 10.18 4.75
N LYS A 17 6.38 10.10 3.81
CA LYS A 17 6.06 11.14 2.82
C LYS A 17 4.57 11.05 2.49
N GLU A 18 4.01 12.12 1.92
CA GLU A 18 2.69 12.03 1.30
C GLU A 18 2.78 11.10 0.08
N ILE A 19 1.92 10.10 0.06
CA ILE A 19 1.78 9.13 -1.03
C ILE A 19 0.30 8.98 -1.29
N ASP A 20 -0.02 8.84 -2.57
CA ASP A 20 -1.33 8.41 -3.00
C ASP A 20 -1.43 6.86 -3.00
N PRO A 21 -2.26 6.23 -2.15
CA PRO A 21 -2.40 4.77 -2.10
C PRO A 21 -3.14 4.19 -3.32
N ASP A 22 -3.86 5.02 -4.09
CA ASP A 22 -4.55 4.62 -5.31
C ASP A 22 -3.56 4.53 -6.49
N SER A 23 -2.51 5.37 -6.46
CA SER A 23 -1.43 5.34 -7.43
C SER A 23 -0.53 4.10 -7.30
N ASN A 24 -0.71 3.14 -8.21
CA ASN A 24 0.13 1.94 -8.30
C ASN A 24 1.63 2.27 -8.37
N VAL A 25 2.01 3.33 -9.08
CA VAL A 25 3.42 3.74 -9.24
C VAL A 25 4.02 4.21 -7.92
N GLN A 26 3.31 5.09 -7.19
CA GLN A 26 3.80 5.60 -5.91
C GLN A 26 3.87 4.50 -4.86
N VAL A 27 2.87 3.62 -4.81
CA VAL A 27 2.87 2.45 -3.92
C VAL A 27 4.05 1.53 -4.23
N GLN A 28 4.29 1.23 -5.51
CA GLN A 28 5.39 0.35 -5.91
C GLN A 28 6.76 0.94 -5.56
N GLU A 29 6.96 2.23 -5.82
CA GLU A 29 8.20 2.93 -5.47
C GLU A 29 8.40 2.96 -3.96
N LEU A 30 7.34 3.22 -3.18
CA LEU A 30 7.42 3.20 -1.73
C LEU A 30 7.82 1.82 -1.21
N LEU A 31 7.15 0.78 -1.67
CA LEU A 31 7.40 -0.61 -1.23
C LEU A 31 8.85 -1.01 -1.54
N ARG A 32 9.35 -0.67 -2.74
CA ARG A 32 10.74 -0.97 -3.13
C ARG A 32 11.76 -0.11 -2.39
N SER A 33 11.55 1.19 -2.30
CA SER A 33 12.55 2.13 -1.77
C SER A 33 12.64 2.08 -0.24
N LYS A 34 11.49 2.02 0.45
CA LYS A 34 11.44 2.12 1.91
C LYS A 34 11.43 0.78 2.61
N PHE A 35 10.68 -0.18 2.06
CA PHE A 35 10.53 -1.50 2.68
C PHE A 35 11.40 -2.57 2.02
N ASN A 36 12.08 -2.24 0.91
CA ASN A 36 12.85 -3.19 0.09
C ASN A 36 12.00 -4.40 -0.38
N ILE A 37 10.69 -4.18 -0.52
CA ILE A 37 9.73 -5.19 -0.94
C ILE A 37 9.74 -5.27 -2.45
N HIS A 38 10.04 -6.46 -2.96
CA HIS A 38 9.91 -6.78 -4.36
C HIS A 38 8.60 -7.51 -4.58
N LEU A 39 7.64 -6.81 -5.20
CA LEU A 39 6.36 -7.42 -5.54
C LEU A 39 6.57 -8.53 -6.58
N PRO A 40 5.93 -9.70 -6.41
CA PRO A 40 5.96 -10.75 -7.42
C PRO A 40 5.27 -10.26 -8.68
N GLN A 41 5.80 -10.64 -9.85
CA GLN A 41 5.19 -10.29 -11.13
C GLN A 41 3.89 -11.11 -11.30
N ARG A 42 2.74 -10.45 -11.14
CA ARG A 42 1.40 -11.05 -11.30
C ARG A 42 0.62 -10.33 -12.41
N LYS A 43 -0.56 -10.87 -12.75
CA LYS A 43 -1.45 -10.29 -13.77
C LYS A 43 -1.97 -8.90 -13.41
N SER A 44 -2.02 -8.54 -12.13
CA SER A 44 -2.46 -7.23 -11.66
C SER A 44 -1.73 -6.81 -10.40
N PHE A 45 -1.54 -5.51 -10.24
CA PHE A 45 -0.86 -4.92 -9.07
C PHE A 45 -1.54 -5.29 -7.76
N ASP A 46 -2.87 -5.37 -7.76
CA ASP A 46 -3.66 -5.76 -6.60
C ASP A 46 -3.43 -7.22 -6.19
N GLU A 47 -3.27 -8.14 -7.16
CA GLU A 47 -2.90 -9.54 -6.87
C GLU A 47 -1.46 -9.67 -6.34
N SER A 48 -0.55 -8.84 -6.86
CA SER A 48 0.81 -8.76 -6.34
C SER A 48 0.81 -8.28 -4.89
N LEU A 49 0.06 -7.22 -4.58
CA LEU A 49 -0.12 -6.71 -3.21
C LEU A 49 -0.75 -7.77 -2.31
N ALA A 50 -1.86 -8.39 -2.73
CA ALA A 50 -2.54 -9.42 -1.95
C ALA A 50 -1.65 -10.64 -1.66
N SER A 51 -0.73 -10.99 -2.56
CA SER A 51 0.24 -12.07 -2.32
C SER A 51 1.29 -11.73 -1.25
N THR A 52 1.54 -10.44 -1.00
CA THR A 52 2.57 -9.96 -0.06
C THR A 52 1.94 -9.32 1.19
N ILE A 53 0.61 -9.38 1.33
CA ILE A 53 -0.13 -8.77 2.43
C ILE A 53 0.26 -9.35 3.81
N SER A 54 0.63 -10.63 3.85
CA SER A 54 0.99 -11.33 5.07
C SER A 54 2.32 -10.85 5.66
N ASP A 55 3.23 -10.36 4.81
CA ASP A 55 4.56 -9.93 5.21
C ASP A 55 4.57 -8.49 5.75
N HIS A 56 3.63 -7.64 5.30
CA HIS A 56 3.66 -6.21 5.62
C HIS A 56 2.31 -5.56 5.85
N GLU A 57 2.13 -4.99 7.05
CA GLU A 57 0.90 -4.27 7.45
C GLU A 57 0.57 -3.09 6.51
N ILE A 58 1.58 -2.41 5.95
CA ILE A 58 1.38 -1.30 5.00
C ILE A 58 0.58 -1.72 3.76
N ILE A 59 0.76 -2.95 3.29
CA ILE A 59 0.05 -3.48 2.13
C ILE A 59 -1.43 -3.71 2.47
N SER A 60 -1.70 -4.24 3.67
CA SER A 60 -3.06 -4.39 4.18
C SER A 60 -3.77 -3.03 4.30
N LEU A 61 -3.05 -2.00 4.78
CA LEU A 61 -3.60 -0.64 4.88
C LEU A 61 -3.93 -0.03 3.51
N ILE A 62 -3.05 -0.22 2.52
CA ILE A 62 -3.28 0.27 1.14
C ILE A 62 -4.49 -0.42 0.51
N LEU A 63 -4.59 -1.76 0.63
CA LEU A 63 -5.74 -2.51 0.14
C LEU A 63 -7.03 -2.11 0.86
N LYS A 64 -6.98 -1.91 2.19
CA LYS A 64 -8.10 -1.40 2.98
C LYS A 64 -8.55 -0.02 2.49
N TYR A 65 -7.61 0.89 2.21
CA TYR A 65 -7.91 2.22 1.68
C TYR A 65 -8.59 2.14 0.30
N ARG A 66 -8.11 1.27 -0.60
CA ARG A 66 -8.70 1.07 -1.93
C ARG A 66 -10.09 0.43 -1.87
N GLY A 67 -10.30 -0.50 -0.92
CA GLY A 67 -11.59 -1.17 -0.71
C GLY A 67 -12.63 -0.29 -0.01
N MET A 68 -12.19 0.73 0.75
CA MET A 68 -13.03 1.76 1.35
C MET A 68 -13.41 2.81 0.30
N LYS A 69 -14.34 2.46 -0.58
CA LYS A 69 -14.91 3.39 -1.56
C LYS A 69 -15.83 4.39 -0.88
#